data_AF-A0AAT9LDN9-F1
#
_entry.id   AF-A0AAT9LDN9-F1
#
_cell.length_a   1.000
_cell.length_b   1.000
_cell.length_c   1.000
_cell.angle_alpha   90.00
_cell.angle_beta   90.00
_cell.angle_gamma   90.00
#
_symmetry.space_group_name_H-M   'P 1'
#
loop_
_entity.id
_entity.type
_entity.pdbx_description
1 polymer ?
#
loop_
_entity_poly.entity_id
_entity_poly.type
_entity_poly.pdbx_seq_one_letter_code
_entity_poly.pdbx_strand_id
1 'polypeptide(L)'
;MSQRLLERYVGGVLKGMATVKACGRDEFDPSECDVAVVYAESPTQKIFARKYRELKVIGIRFTIQAAGVRALAHLPPGSRVGVVADHHECANMLLREILDSGVFEPRFVSGAFSDMDSMQVDAFAVAEEMDSILWTKYSGPREKVIVLPRSLFPSSVAEIISAVMHIESQVNLDLALKKSS
;
A
#
# COMPACT_ATOMS: atom_id res chain seq x y z
N MET A 1 6.29 2.03 2.09
CA MET A 1 6.60 1.17 0.93
C MET A 1 7.94 1.58 0.39
N SER A 2 8.87 0.65 0.15
CA SER A 2 9.95 0.98 -0.77
C SER A 2 9.25 1.35 -2.09
N GLN A 3 9.54 2.52 -2.65
CA GLN A 3 9.00 2.98 -3.93
C GLN A 3 9.02 1.87 -5.00
N ARG A 4 10.06 1.02 -4.94
CA ARG A 4 10.26 -0.17 -5.78
C ARG A 4 9.14 -1.21 -5.66
N LEU A 5 8.54 -1.40 -4.48
CA LEU A 5 7.42 -2.32 -4.29
C LEU A 5 6.14 -1.82 -4.99
N LEU A 6 5.85 -0.53 -4.83
CA LEU A 6 4.71 0.10 -5.51
C LEU A 6 4.89 0.06 -7.02
N GLU A 7 6.09 0.43 -7.48
CA GLU A 7 6.49 0.35 -8.89
C GLU A 7 6.39 -1.07 -9.43
N ARG A 8 6.81 -2.08 -8.65
CA ARG A 8 6.70 -3.49 -9.05
C ARG A 8 5.25 -3.91 -9.24
N TYR A 9 4.35 -3.52 -8.33
CA TYR A 9 2.94 -3.87 -8.44
C TYR A 9 2.23 -3.09 -9.55
N VAL A 10 2.35 -1.76 -9.54
CA VAL A 10 1.69 -0.88 -10.52
C VAL A 10 2.31 -1.05 -11.91
N GLY A 11 3.64 -1.06 -12.01
CA GLY A 11 4.37 -1.33 -13.25
C GLY A 11 4.15 -2.73 -13.79
N GLY A 12 3.96 -3.73 -12.91
CA GLY A 12 3.53 -5.06 -13.32
C GLY A 12 2.13 -5.06 -13.94
N VAL A 13 1.17 -4.33 -13.34
CA VAL A 13 -0.20 -4.17 -13.85
C VAL A 13 -0.24 -3.37 -15.17
N LEU A 14 0.54 -2.30 -15.27
CA LEU A 14 0.55 -1.37 -16.41
C LEU A 14 1.61 -1.69 -17.48
N LYS A 15 2.22 -2.86 -17.39
CA LYS A 15 3.30 -3.26 -18.30
C LYS A 15 2.83 -3.20 -19.76
N GLY A 16 3.46 -2.33 -20.55
CA GLY A 16 3.12 -2.13 -21.96
C GLY A 16 1.95 -1.18 -22.22
N MET A 17 1.37 -0.57 -21.18
CA MET A 17 0.30 0.43 -21.28
C MET A 17 0.78 1.83 -20.88
N ALA A 18 1.68 1.94 -19.90
CA ALA A 18 2.19 3.23 -19.46
C ALA A 18 3.63 3.11 -18.91
N THR A 19 4.35 4.24 -18.92
CA THR A 19 5.62 4.35 -18.19
C THR A 19 5.33 4.59 -16.72
N VAL A 20 5.90 3.77 -15.84
CA VAL A 20 5.70 3.88 -14.38
C VAL A 20 7.00 4.30 -13.73
N LYS A 21 6.95 5.36 -12.92
CA LYS A 21 8.08 5.91 -12.16
C LYS A 21 7.62 6.10 -10.71
N ALA A 22 8.28 5.43 -9.77
CA ALA A 22 8.04 5.70 -8.36
C ALA A 22 8.96 6.84 -7.88
N CYS A 23 8.42 7.75 -7.09
CA CYS A 23 9.13 8.92 -6.59
C CYS A 23 8.66 9.28 -5.17
N GLY A 24 9.47 10.07 -4.47
CA GLY A 24 9.13 10.60 -3.16
C GLY A 24 8.14 11.76 -3.30
N ARG A 25 7.52 12.17 -2.19
CA ARG A 25 6.65 13.35 -2.20
C ARG A 25 7.35 14.59 -2.73
N ASP A 26 8.61 14.76 -2.37
CA ASP A 26 9.39 15.97 -2.69
C ASP A 26 10.07 15.88 -4.08
N GLU A 27 10.04 14.70 -4.71
CA GLU A 27 10.55 14.43 -6.07
C GLU A 27 9.40 14.40 -7.11
N PHE A 28 8.16 14.57 -6.66
CA PHE A 28 6.98 14.46 -7.50
C PHE A 28 6.77 15.72 -8.34
N ASP A 29 6.81 15.57 -9.66
CA ASP A 29 6.46 16.61 -10.62
C ASP A 29 5.11 16.30 -11.30
N PRO A 30 4.05 17.08 -11.05
CA PRO A 30 2.74 16.88 -11.66
C PRO A 30 2.71 17.17 -13.16
N SER A 31 3.72 17.84 -13.72
CA SER A 31 3.80 18.11 -15.17
C SER A 31 4.35 16.94 -15.99
N GLU A 32 4.99 15.97 -15.32
CA GLU A 32 5.56 14.77 -15.96
C GLU A 32 4.58 13.58 -15.98
N CYS A 33 3.36 13.71 -15.43
CA CYS A 33 2.44 12.59 -15.29
C CYS A 33 0.96 12.99 -15.32
N ASP A 34 0.12 12.11 -15.88
CA ASP A 34 -1.34 12.31 -15.95
C ASP A 34 -2.11 11.59 -14.81
N VAL A 35 -1.47 10.59 -14.18
CA VAL A 35 -2.04 9.80 -13.08
C VAL A 35 -1.05 9.71 -11.92
N ALA A 36 -1.50 10.03 -10.71
CA ALA A 36 -0.78 9.71 -9.48
C ALA A 36 -1.48 8.58 -8.72
N VAL A 37 -0.70 7.57 -8.34
CA VAL A 37 -1.17 6.43 -7.53
C VAL A 37 -0.59 6.55 -6.12
N VAL A 38 -1.47 6.58 -5.12
CA VAL A 38 -1.11 6.80 -3.72
C VAL A 38 -1.93 5.89 -2.81
N TYR A 39 -1.48 5.65 -1.58
CA TYR A 39 -2.25 4.86 -0.62
C TYR A 39 -3.63 5.46 -0.34
N ALA A 40 -4.67 4.64 -0.46
CA ALA A 40 -6.03 5.03 -0.14
C ALA A 40 -6.14 5.51 1.31
N GLU A 41 -6.95 6.54 1.51
CA GLU A 41 -7.31 7.16 2.79
C GLU A 41 -6.15 7.81 3.56
N SER A 42 -4.92 7.71 3.04
CA SER A 42 -3.74 8.33 3.63
C SER A 42 -3.78 9.86 3.63
N PRO A 43 -3.09 10.54 4.57
CA PRO A 43 -2.87 11.98 4.52
C PRO A 43 -2.30 12.45 3.17
N THR A 44 -1.41 11.64 2.57
CA THR A 44 -0.80 11.92 1.26
C THR A 44 -1.85 11.97 0.14
N GLN A 45 -2.82 11.04 0.11
CA GLN A 45 -3.89 11.08 -0.90
C GLN A 45 -4.74 12.34 -0.76
N LYS A 46 -5.15 12.68 0.46
CA LYS A 46 -5.96 13.88 0.73
C LYS A 46 -5.24 15.15 0.30
N ILE A 47 -3.92 15.23 0.52
CA ILE A 47 -3.09 16.36 0.09
C ILE A 47 -2.99 16.43 -1.43
N PHE A 48 -2.68 15.30 -2.10
CA PHE A 48 -2.51 15.25 -3.55
C PHE A 48 -3.80 15.61 -4.28
N ALA A 49 -4.93 15.04 -3.86
CA ALA A 49 -6.24 15.32 -4.44
C ALA A 49 -6.66 16.79 -4.28
N ARG A 50 -6.20 17.47 -3.23
CA ARG A 50 -6.47 18.91 -3.03
C ARG A 50 -5.53 19.81 -3.83
N LYS A 51 -4.24 19.46 -3.88
CA LYS A 51 -3.17 20.29 -4.46
C LYS A 51 -3.11 20.18 -5.98
N TYR A 52 -3.40 19.01 -6.54
CA TYR A 52 -3.28 18.71 -7.96
C TYR A 52 -4.63 18.32 -8.54
N ARG A 53 -5.54 19.29 -8.69
CA ARG A 53 -6.94 19.03 -9.11
C ARG A 53 -7.07 18.53 -10.55
N GLU A 54 -6.16 18.94 -11.42
CA GLU A 54 -6.12 18.54 -12.83
C GLU A 54 -5.53 17.13 -13.00
N LEU A 55 -4.88 16.59 -11.97
CA LEU A 55 -4.25 15.29 -11.98
C LEU A 55 -5.23 14.23 -11.47
N LYS A 56 -5.30 13.08 -12.14
CA LYS A 56 -6.09 11.95 -11.64
C LYS A 56 -5.34 11.25 -10.50
N VAL A 57 -5.82 11.44 -9.26
CA VAL A 57 -5.24 10.83 -8.05
C VAL A 57 -6.03 9.59 -7.64
N ILE A 58 -5.40 8.41 -7.68
CA ILE A 58 -6.03 7.12 -7.36
C ILE A 58 -5.54 6.61 -6.00
N GLY A 59 -6.49 6.27 -5.13
CA GLY A 59 -6.23 5.64 -3.84
C GLY A 59 -6.18 4.12 -3.96
N ILE A 60 -5.03 3.52 -3.65
CA ILE A 60 -4.88 2.06 -3.68
C ILE A 60 -5.00 1.43 -2.31
N ARG A 61 -5.74 0.33 -2.23
CA ARG A 61 -5.85 -0.55 -1.06
C ARG A 61 -5.05 -1.82 -1.33
N PHE A 62 -4.56 -2.43 -0.26
CA PHE A 62 -3.91 -3.74 -0.31
C PHE A 62 -4.83 -4.78 0.32
N THR A 63 -4.49 -6.06 0.19
CA THR A 63 -5.06 -7.12 1.03
C THR A 63 -3.99 -8.12 1.40
N ILE A 64 -4.15 -8.74 2.57
CA ILE A 64 -3.34 -9.87 2.99
C ILE A 64 -3.47 -11.04 2.01
N GLN A 65 -2.33 -11.60 1.59
CA GLN A 65 -2.32 -12.76 0.70
C GLN A 65 -2.59 -14.06 1.44
N ALA A 66 -3.02 -15.09 0.71
CA ALA A 66 -3.22 -16.44 1.26
C ALA A 66 -1.97 -17.01 1.96
N ALA A 67 -0.77 -16.63 1.51
CA ALA A 67 0.48 -17.00 2.17
C ALA A 67 0.64 -16.31 3.54
N GLY A 68 0.29 -15.03 3.66
CA GLY A 68 0.26 -14.30 4.92
C GLY A 68 -0.79 -14.83 5.87
N VAL A 69 -1.98 -15.13 5.36
CA VAL A 69 -3.05 -15.85 6.09
C VAL A 69 -2.54 -17.19 6.63
N ARG A 70 -1.90 -18.01 5.78
CA ARG A 70 -1.30 -19.27 6.24
C ARG A 70 -0.23 -19.03 7.29
N ALA A 71 0.68 -18.08 7.09
CA ALA A 71 1.72 -17.78 8.07
C ALA A 71 1.14 -17.45 9.45
N LEU A 72 0.06 -16.65 9.49
CA LEU A 72 -0.68 -16.36 10.71
C LEU A 72 -1.32 -17.63 11.30
N ALA A 73 -1.98 -18.45 10.50
CA ALA A 73 -2.65 -19.69 10.93
C ALA A 73 -1.73 -20.72 11.61
N HIS A 74 -0.42 -20.68 11.34
CA HIS A 74 0.55 -21.59 11.94
C HIS A 74 1.09 -21.09 13.30
N LEU A 75 0.68 -19.92 13.78
CA LEU A 75 1.09 -19.42 15.09
C LEU A 75 0.48 -20.26 16.21
N PRO A 76 1.22 -20.52 17.31
CA PRO A 76 0.67 -21.24 18.47
C PRO A 76 -0.57 -20.54 19.06
N PRO A 77 -1.56 -21.30 19.57
CA PRO A 77 -2.71 -20.72 20.28
C PRO A 77 -2.27 -19.82 21.43
N GLY A 78 -2.87 -18.63 21.54
CA GLY A 78 -2.55 -17.64 22.57
C GLY A 78 -1.42 -16.67 22.21
N SER A 79 -0.78 -16.83 21.05
CA SER A 79 0.26 -15.89 20.56
C SER A 79 -0.28 -14.48 20.45
N ARG A 80 0.45 -13.51 21.02
CA ARG A 80 0.14 -12.09 20.86
C ARG A 80 0.80 -11.55 19.59
N VAL A 81 0.01 -10.98 18.70
CA VAL A 81 0.46 -10.42 17.41
C VAL A 81 0.26 -8.91 17.41
N GLY A 82 1.37 -8.17 17.28
CA GLY A 82 1.34 -6.72 17.05
C GLY A 82 1.07 -6.38 15.58
N VAL A 83 0.11 -5.51 15.29
CA VAL A 83 -0.14 -4.98 13.93
C VAL A 83 0.37 -3.54 13.86
N VAL A 84 1.37 -3.30 13.00
CA VAL A 84 2.07 -2.02 12.89
C VAL A 84 2.17 -1.53 11.45
N ALA A 85 2.14 -0.21 11.27
CA ALA A 85 2.33 0.48 9.99
C ALA A 85 2.84 1.91 10.23
N ASP A 86 3.24 2.61 9.17
CA ASP A 86 3.69 4.01 9.20
C ASP A 86 2.68 4.98 9.82
N HIS A 87 1.39 4.68 9.70
CA HIS A 87 0.30 5.50 10.24
C HIS A 87 -0.73 4.62 10.94
N HIS A 88 -1.35 5.13 12.01
CA HIS A 88 -2.42 4.44 12.74
C HIS A 88 -3.58 4.01 11.83
N GLU A 89 -3.97 4.86 10.87
CA GLU A 89 -5.02 4.52 9.89
C GLU A 89 -4.63 3.28 9.06
N CYS A 90 -3.37 3.17 8.65
CA CYS A 90 -2.87 2.02 7.89
C CYS A 90 -2.81 0.74 8.74
N ALA A 91 -2.40 0.86 10.01
CA ALA A 91 -2.34 -0.26 10.94
C ALA A 91 -3.76 -0.81 11.23
N ASN A 92 -4.73 0.08 11.40
CA ASN A 92 -6.12 -0.29 11.63
C ASN A 92 -6.75 -1.00 10.42
N MET A 93 -6.42 -0.56 9.20
CA MET A 93 -6.86 -1.23 7.98
C MET A 93 -6.28 -2.64 7.85
N LEU A 94 -4.98 -2.81 8.12
CA LEU A 94 -4.35 -4.13 8.12
C LEU A 94 -4.93 -5.04 9.21
N LEU A 95 -5.20 -4.50 10.40
CA LEU A 95 -5.84 -5.24 11.50
C LEU A 95 -7.23 -5.73 11.08
N ARG A 96 -8.01 -4.88 10.43
CA ARG A 96 -9.33 -5.25 9.90
C ARG A 96 -9.23 -6.39 8.89
N GLU A 97 -8.28 -6.35 7.95
CA GLU A 97 -8.08 -7.43 6.98
C GLU A 97 -7.72 -8.77 7.63
N ILE A 98 -6.92 -8.72 8.70
CA ILE A 98 -6.58 -9.91 9.49
C ILE A 98 -7.83 -10.45 10.19
N LEU A 99 -8.66 -9.59 10.79
CA LEU A 99 -9.92 -10.00 11.43
C LEU A 99 -10.90 -10.61 10.43
N ASP A 100 -11.09 -9.95 9.28
CA ASP A 100 -12.00 -10.38 8.22
C ASP A 100 -11.55 -11.70 7.55
N SER A 101 -10.26 -12.08 7.69
CA SER A 101 -9.75 -13.35 7.16
C SER A 101 -10.28 -14.58 7.91
N GLY A 102 -10.82 -14.42 9.11
CA GLY A 102 -11.38 -15.52 9.92
C GLY A 102 -10.33 -16.50 10.47
N VAL A 103 -9.04 -16.15 10.40
CA VAL A 103 -7.92 -17.06 10.66
C VAL A 103 -7.67 -17.29 12.15
N PHE A 104 -8.21 -16.45 13.04
CA PHE A 104 -8.15 -16.66 14.48
C PHE A 104 -9.44 -16.16 15.15
N GLU A 105 -9.78 -16.76 16.29
CA GLU A 105 -10.21 -15.97 17.44
C GLU A 105 -8.95 -15.47 18.18
N PRO A 106 -8.59 -14.16 18.15
CA PRO A 106 -7.50 -13.73 19.03
C PRO A 106 -7.63 -12.30 19.59
N ARG A 107 -6.88 -12.09 20.66
CA ARG A 107 -6.67 -10.81 21.34
C ARG A 107 -5.52 -10.05 20.65
N PHE A 108 -5.85 -9.24 19.64
CA PHE A 108 -4.87 -8.36 19.01
C PHE A 108 -4.58 -7.13 19.87
N VAL A 109 -3.34 -6.65 19.80
CA VAL A 109 -2.94 -5.33 20.31
C VAL A 109 -2.22 -4.60 19.18
N SER A 110 -2.74 -3.46 18.75
CA SER A 110 -2.14 -2.62 17.70
C SER A 110 -1.40 -1.42 18.29
N GLY A 111 -0.49 -0.84 17.51
CA GLY A 111 0.29 0.33 17.91
C GLY A 111 1.33 0.73 16.85
N ALA A 112 2.09 1.78 17.12
CA ALA A 112 3.12 2.31 16.24
C ALA A 112 4.49 1.65 16.51
N PHE A 113 5.50 1.92 15.66
CA PHE A 113 6.87 1.44 15.91
C PHE A 113 7.44 1.91 17.25
N SER A 114 7.05 3.10 17.72
CA SER A 114 7.44 3.62 19.04
C SER A 114 6.98 2.74 20.20
N ASP A 115 5.95 1.95 19.99
CA ASP A 115 5.28 1.20 21.06
C ASP A 115 5.85 -0.22 21.17
N MET A 116 6.62 -0.68 20.18
CA MET A 116 7.11 -2.06 20.07
C MET A 116 7.88 -2.51 21.31
N ASP A 117 8.73 -1.66 21.89
CA ASP A 117 9.52 -2.01 23.08
C ASP A 117 8.66 -2.15 24.34
N SER A 118 7.48 -1.53 24.37
CA SER A 118 6.52 -1.58 25.48
C SER A 118 5.43 -2.64 25.30
N MET A 119 5.28 -3.14 24.07
CA MET A 119 4.29 -4.14 23.72
C MET A 119 4.69 -5.51 24.28
N GLN A 120 3.89 -6.02 25.21
CA GLN A 120 4.09 -7.35 25.79
C GLN A 120 3.65 -8.48 24.83
N VAL A 121 4.10 -8.50 23.58
CA VAL A 121 3.65 -9.46 22.56
C VAL A 121 4.72 -10.50 22.24
N ASP A 122 4.32 -11.69 21.80
CA ASP A 122 5.23 -12.79 21.48
C ASP A 122 5.84 -12.64 20.08
N ALA A 123 5.17 -11.95 19.17
CA ALA A 123 5.66 -11.61 17.85
C ALA A 123 5.02 -10.31 17.30
N PHE A 124 5.73 -9.67 16.39
CA PHE A 124 5.26 -8.51 15.63
C PHE A 124 4.98 -8.93 14.19
N ALA A 125 3.79 -8.59 13.68
CA ALA A 125 3.47 -8.68 12.27
C ALA A 125 3.67 -7.31 11.63
N VAL A 126 4.59 -7.24 10.67
CA VAL A 126 5.00 -5.99 10.01
C VAL A 126 4.71 -6.12 8.52
N ALA A 127 4.03 -5.16 7.92
CA ALA A 127 3.81 -5.18 6.48
C ALA A 127 5.14 -5.04 5.70
N GLU A 128 5.30 -5.76 4.58
CA GLU A 128 6.55 -5.79 3.79
C GLU A 128 7.13 -4.41 3.43
N GLU A 129 6.25 -3.45 3.22
CA GLU A 129 6.56 -2.06 2.91
C GLU A 129 7.34 -1.29 3.98
N MET A 130 7.34 -1.80 5.21
CA MET A 130 7.88 -1.19 6.42
C MET A 130 9.22 -1.80 6.83
N ASP A 131 9.61 -2.93 6.25
CA ASP A 131 10.83 -3.67 6.61
C ASP A 131 12.09 -2.77 6.52
N SER A 132 12.13 -1.88 5.52
CA SER A 132 13.26 -0.97 5.31
C SER A 132 13.46 0.08 6.41
N ILE A 133 12.41 0.43 7.17
CA ILE A 133 12.47 1.42 8.25
C ILE A 133 12.30 0.81 9.64
N LEU A 134 11.77 -0.42 9.71
CA LEU A 134 11.56 -1.18 10.94
C LEU A 134 12.81 -1.17 11.83
N TRP A 135 13.95 -1.56 11.26
CA TRP A 135 15.21 -1.71 12.00
C TRP A 135 15.87 -0.39 12.42
N THR A 136 15.31 0.75 11.99
CA THR A 136 15.72 2.07 12.50
C THR A 136 14.93 2.48 13.76
N LYS A 137 13.82 1.80 14.03
CA LYS A 137 12.89 2.12 15.12
C LYS A 137 12.77 1.00 16.16
N TYR A 138 13.05 -0.23 15.76
CA TYR A 138 13.00 -1.41 16.62
C TYR A 138 14.39 -1.99 16.82
N SER A 139 14.77 -2.17 18.10
CA SER A 139 16.10 -2.67 18.50
C SER A 139 16.07 -4.08 19.08
N GLY A 140 14.89 -4.71 19.10
CA GLY A 140 14.70 -6.03 19.69
C GLY A 140 15.05 -7.20 18.76
N PRO A 141 14.77 -8.45 19.19
CA PRO A 141 15.16 -9.65 18.47
C PRO A 141 14.49 -9.73 17.08
N ARG A 142 15.25 -10.11 16.05
CA ARG A 142 14.79 -10.16 14.66
C ARG A 142 13.78 -11.29 14.42
N GLU A 143 14.00 -12.42 15.06
CA GLU A 143 13.15 -13.60 15.04
C GLU A 143 11.73 -13.35 15.56
N LYS A 144 11.55 -12.25 16.30
CA LYS A 144 10.24 -11.81 16.80
C LYS A 144 9.43 -11.07 15.74
N VAL A 145 10.00 -10.77 14.58
CA VAL A 145 9.35 -9.99 13.52
C VAL A 145 8.99 -10.90 12.35
N ILE A 146 7.71 -10.89 12.00
CA ILE A 146 7.17 -11.57 10.83
C ILE A 146 6.79 -10.52 9.80
N VAL A 147 7.48 -10.53 8.65
CA VAL A 147 7.18 -9.61 7.54
C VAL A 147 6.08 -10.21 6.65
N LEU A 148 4.94 -9.52 6.55
CA LEU A 148 3.77 -9.96 5.79
C LEU A 148 3.79 -9.39 4.35
N PRO A 149 3.89 -10.25 3.31
CA PRO A 149 3.77 -9.81 1.91
C PRO A 149 2.34 -9.40 1.58
N ARG A 150 2.18 -8.36 0.74
CA ARG A 150 0.87 -7.80 0.35
C ARG A 150 0.68 -7.73 -1.16
N SER A 151 -0.55 -7.71 -1.64
CA SER A 151 -0.91 -7.41 -3.04
C SER A 151 -1.93 -6.30 -3.13
N LEU A 152 -1.96 -5.60 -4.27
CA LEU A 152 -3.02 -4.63 -4.59
C LEU A 152 -4.39 -5.30 -4.51
N PHE A 153 -5.36 -4.59 -3.92
CA PHE A 153 -6.73 -5.04 -3.89
C PHE A 153 -7.31 -5.03 -5.32
N PRO A 154 -8.12 -6.02 -5.72
CA PRO A 154 -8.62 -6.13 -7.10
C PRO A 154 -9.36 -4.88 -7.60
N SER A 155 -10.13 -4.19 -6.75
CA SER A 155 -10.81 -2.96 -7.17
C SER A 155 -9.84 -1.81 -7.45
N SER A 156 -8.73 -1.73 -6.71
CA SER A 156 -7.68 -0.75 -6.96
C SER A 156 -6.94 -1.03 -8.26
N VAL A 157 -6.76 -2.31 -8.62
CA VAL A 157 -6.22 -2.70 -9.94
C VAL A 157 -7.16 -2.24 -11.06
N ALA A 158 -8.46 -2.49 -10.92
CA ALA A 158 -9.46 -2.09 -11.92
C ALA A 158 -9.52 -0.56 -12.10
N GLU A 159 -9.41 0.20 -11.01
CA GLU A 159 -9.44 1.67 -11.04
C GLU A 159 -8.20 2.25 -11.73
N ILE A 160 -7.01 1.68 -11.48
CA ILE A 160 -5.76 2.05 -12.17
C ILE A 160 -5.90 1.84 -13.68
N ILE A 161 -6.34 0.65 -14.11
CA ILE A 161 -6.49 0.32 -15.54
C ILE A 161 -7.50 1.25 -16.21
N SER A 162 -8.67 1.44 -15.59
CA SER A 162 -9.74 2.30 -16.13
C SER A 162 -9.28 3.76 -16.31
N ALA A 163 -8.51 4.27 -15.34
CA ALA A 163 -7.98 5.63 -15.42
C ALA A 163 -7.01 5.84 -16.59
N VAL A 164 -6.07 4.92 -16.77
CA VAL A 164 -5.07 4.97 -17.86
C VAL A 164 -5.75 4.87 -19.22
N MET A 165 -6.68 3.93 -19.39
CA MET A 165 -7.43 3.78 -20.65
C MET A 165 -8.27 5.02 -21.00
N HIS A 166 -8.84 5.69 -20.00
CA HIS A 166 -9.60 6.92 -20.22
C HIS A 166 -8.71 8.05 -20.74
N ILE A 167 -7.51 8.23 -20.18
CA ILE A 167 -6.56 9.26 -20.61
C ILE A 167 -6.05 8.97 -22.02
N GLU A 168 -5.66 7.74 -22.32
CA GLU A 168 -5.26 7.37 -23.70
C GLU A 168 -6.37 7.64 -24.71
N SER A 169 -7.63 7.36 -24.35
CA SER A 169 -8.76 7.63 -25.24
C SER A 169 -8.96 9.12 -25.52
N GLN A 170 -8.80 9.98 -24.51
CA GLN A 170 -8.92 11.44 -24.64
C GLN A 170 -7.81 12.03 -25.50
N VAL A 171 -6.56 11.61 -25.27
CA VAL A 171 -5.40 12.06 -26.07
C VAL A 171 -5.58 11.70 -27.55
N ASN A 172 -6.05 10.48 -27.84
CA ASN A 172 -6.31 10.05 -29.21
C ASN A 172 -7.44 10.85 -29.88
N LEU A 173 -8.50 11.20 -29.14
CA LEU A 173 -9.59 12.04 -29.62
C LEU A 173 -9.13 13.47 -29.94
N ASP A 174 -8.33 14.08 -29.07
CA ASP A 174 -7.80 15.43 -29.28
C ASP A 174 -6.85 15.50 -30.48
N LEU A 175 -6.04 14.46 -30.68
CA LEU A 175 -5.18 14.33 -31.86
C LEU A 175 -5.98 14.14 -33.15
N ALA A 176 -7.11 13.41 -33.11
CA ALA A 176 -7.98 13.24 -34.26
C ALA A 176 -8.69 14.55 -34.66
N LEU A 177 -9.16 15.32 -33.67
CA LEU A 177 -9.80 16.63 -33.87
C LEU A 177 -8.82 17.67 -34.43
N LYS A 178 -7.56 17.69 -33.95
CA LYS A 178 -6.51 18.56 -34.48
C LYS A 178 -6.05 18.23 -35.91
N LYS A 179 -6.24 16.99 -36.36
CA LYS A 179 -5.93 16.57 -37.75
C LYS A 179 -7.06 16.87 -38.75
N SER A 180 -8.25 17.17 -38.24
CA SER A 180 -9.46 17.42 -39.03
C SER A 180 -9.86 18.92 -39.06
N SER A 181 -9.03 19.78 -38.44
CA SER A 181 -9.09 21.24 -38.52
C SER A 181 -7.93 21.78 -39.35
#